data_AF-A0A367RPF1-F1
#
_entry.id   AF-A0A367RPF1-F1
#
_cell.length_a   1.000
_cell.length_b   1.000
_cell.length_c   1.000
_cell.angle_alpha   90.00
_cell.angle_beta   90.00
_cell.angle_gamma   90.00
#
_symmetry.space_group_name_H-M   'P 1'
#
loop_
_entity.id
_entity.type
_entity.pdbx_description
1 polymer ?
#
loop_
_entity_poly.entity_id
_entity_poly.type
_entity_poly.pdbx_seq_one_letter_code
_entity_poly.pdbx_strand_id
1 'polypeptide(L)' 'MKVMLRMNDAGTLVVYVAKKDLEEEVVKQTDGSDGKILTLANGWELEFRDLPDTANLPQTVEAKRLA' A
#
# COMPACT_ATOMS: atom_id res chain seq x y z
N MET A 1 1.82 7.53 7.60
CA MET A 1 3.17 7.55 7.00
C MET A 1 2.98 7.63 5.51
N LYS A 2 3.75 8.50 4.84
CA LYS A 2 3.67 8.65 3.39
C LYS A 2 4.25 7.43 2.69
N VAL A 3 3.44 6.81 1.85
CA VAL A 3 3.82 5.72 0.97
C VAL A 3 3.31 6.02 -0.44
N MET A 4 4.01 5.53 -1.45
CA MET A 4 3.55 5.59 -2.83
C MET A 4 2.96 4.24 -3.23
N LEU A 5 1.74 4.28 -3.76
CA LEU A 5 1.10 3.15 -4.41
C LEU A 5 1.37 3.23 -5.91
N ARG A 6 1.76 2.12 -6.53
CA ARG A 6 1.97 2.03 -7.98
C ARG A 6 1.67 0.63 -8.48
N MET A 7 1.35 0.51 -9.77
CA MET A 7 1.35 -0.79 -10.45
C MET A 7 2.76 -1.08 -10.97
N ASN A 8 3.22 -2.33 -10.89
CA ASN A 8 4.41 -2.77 -11.61
C ASN A 8 4.07 -3.27 -13.01
N ASP A 9 5.09 -3.62 -13.79
CA ASP A 9 4.94 -4.09 -15.18
C ASP A 9 4.16 -5.42 -15.29
N ALA A 10 4.09 -6.18 -14.19
CA ALA A 10 3.31 -7.42 -14.10
C ALA A 10 1.83 -7.18 -13.74
N GLY A 11 1.42 -5.92 -13.52
CA GLY A 11 0.06 -5.60 -13.09
C GLY A 11 -0.22 -5.87 -11.61
N THR A 12 0.81 -5.96 -10.78
CA THR A 12 0.70 -6.11 -9.32
C THR A 12 0.79 -4.74 -8.64
N LEU A 13 -0.02 -4.54 -7.60
CA LEU A 13 0.05 -3.36 -6.75
C LEU A 13 1.29 -3.43 -5.85
N VAL A 14 2.06 -2.35 -5.83
CA VAL A 14 3.31 -2.21 -5.08
C VAL A 14 3.24 -0.99 -4.17
N VAL A 15 3.79 -1.13 -2.96
CA VAL A 15 3.95 -0.04 -2.00
C VAL A 15 5.42 0.32 -1.87
N TYR A 16 5.74 1.59 -2.12
CA TYR A 16 7.05 2.18 -1.87
C TYR A 16 7.04 3.11 -0.66
N VAL A 17 7.89 2.82 0.32
CA VAL A 17 8.06 3.58 1.57
C VAL A 17 9.38 4.32 1.53
N ALA A 18 9.38 5.55 0.99
CA ALA A 18 10.59 6.34 0.77
C ALA A 18 11.47 6.52 2.02
N LYS A 19 10.87 6.69 3.20
CA LYS A 19 11.62 6.84 4.47
C LYS A 19 12.39 5.60 4.90
N LYS A 20 12.06 4.45 4.35
CA LYS A 20 12.64 3.14 4.69
C LYS A 20 13.40 2.51 3.54
N ASP A 21 13.40 3.16 2.37
CA ASP A 21 13.90 2.62 1.11
C ASP A 21 13.38 1.19 0.87
N LEU A 22 12.08 1.00 1.14
CA LEU A 22 11.41 -0.29 1.10
C LEU A 22 10.38 -0.27 -0.02
N GLU A 23 10.43 -1.27 -0.88
CA GLU A 23 9.43 -1.50 -1.92
C GLU A 23 8.95 -2.95 -1.84
N GLU A 24 7.63 -3.15 -1.73
CA GLU A 24 7.05 -4.48 -1.58
C GLU A 24 5.73 -4.62 -2.32
N GLU A 25 5.48 -5.83 -2.84
CA GLU A 25 4.21 -6.18 -3.46
C GLU A 25 3.11 -6.35 -2.41
N VAL A 26 1.89 -5.99 -2.79
CA VAL A 26 0.69 -6.24 -2.00
C VAL A 26 0.22 -7.66 -2.29
N VAL A 27 0.26 -8.52 -1.26
CA VAL A 27 -0.14 -9.93 -1.37
C VAL A 27 -1.56 -10.18 -0.86
N LYS A 28 -2.13 -9.23 -0.11
CA LYS A 28 -3.49 -9.32 0.43
C LYS A 28 -4.10 -7.95 0.63
N GLN A 29 -5.41 -7.87 0.45
CA GLN A 29 -6.23 -6.71 0.79
C GLN A 29 -7.43 -7.16 1.62
N THR A 30 -7.69 -6.49 2.74
CA THR A 30 -8.85 -6.74 3.61
C THR A 30 -9.53 -5.45 4.03
N ASP A 31 -10.75 -5.56 4.57
CA ASP A 31 -11.41 -4.46 5.27
C ASP A 31 -10.77 -4.24 6.65
N GLY A 32 -10.50 -2.98 6.97
CA GLY A 32 -10.06 -2.52 8.29
C GLY A 32 -11.18 -1.77 9.02
N SER A 33 -10.88 -1.25 10.20
CA SER A 33 -11.84 -0.45 10.97
C SER A 33 -12.13 0.90 10.33
N ASP A 34 -11.11 1.53 9.74
CA ASP A 34 -11.20 2.90 9.20
C ASP A 34 -11.00 2.95 7.68
N GLY A 35 -10.95 1.80 6.99
CA GLY A 35 -10.74 1.72 5.54
C GLY A 35 -10.26 0.34 5.08
N LYS A 36 -9.19 0.28 4.28
CA LYS A 36 -8.61 -0.96 3.76
C LYS A 36 -7.26 -1.24 4.38
N ILE A 37 -6.95 -2.51 4.62
CA ILE A 37 -5.62 -2.97 5.05
C ILE A 37 -4.97 -3.69 3.88
N LEU A 38 -3.74 -3.29 3.55
CA LEU A 38 -2.89 -3.99 2.59
C LEU A 38 -1.80 -4.74 3.36
N THR A 39 -1.67 -6.03 3.10
CA THR A 39 -0.54 -6.84 3.58
C THR A 39 0.51 -6.91 2.50
N LEU A 40 1.74 -6.55 2.85
CA LEU A 40 2.90 -6.58 1.97
C LEU A 40 3.59 -7.95 2.02
N ALA A 41 4.36 -8.30 0.98
CA ALA A 41 5.07 -9.58 0.91
C ALA A 41 6.03 -9.82 2.09
N ASN A 42 6.60 -8.75 2.65
CA ASN A 42 7.45 -8.82 3.86
C ASN A 42 6.67 -8.93 5.20
N GLY A 43 5.34 -9.07 5.14
CA GLY A 43 4.46 -9.22 6.30
C GLY A 43 3.99 -7.92 6.95
N TRP A 44 4.35 -6.74 6.42
CA TRP A 44 3.82 -5.48 6.94
C TRP A 44 2.34 -5.34 6.63
N GLU A 45 1.60 -4.76 7.58
CA GLU A 45 0.20 -4.39 7.36
C GLU A 45 0.04 -2.87 7.42
N LEU A 46 -0.54 -2.32 6.35
CA LEU A 46 -0.75 -0.90 6.18
C LEU A 46 -2.25 -0.61 6.02
N GLU A 47 -2.82 0.17 6.94
CA GLU A 47 -4.20 0.64 6.88
C GLU A 47 -4.28 1.99 6.15
N PHE A 48 -5.19 2.06 5.19
CA PHE A 48 -5.48 3.23 4.36
C PHE A 48 -6.94 3.63 4.57
N ARG A 49 -7.17 4.88 4.98
CA ARG A 49 -8.54 5.38 5.16
C ARG A 49 -9.30 5.44 3.84
N ASP A 50 -8.62 5.88 2.79
CA ASP A 50 -9.14 5.93 1.43
C ASP A 50 -8.06 5.38 0.50
N LEU A 51 -8.38 4.29 -0.19
CA LEU A 51 -7.46 3.63 -1.11
C LEU A 51 -7.79 4.10 -2.53
N PRO A 52 -6.85 4.75 -3.24
CA PRO A 52 -7.12 5.27 -4.58
C PRO A 52 -7.37 4.13 -5.57
N ASP A 53 -8.23 4.39 -6.56
CA ASP A 53 -8.39 3.49 -7.70
C ASP A 53 -7.09 3.30 -8.47
N THR A 54 -6.92 2.11 -9.06
CA THR A 54 -5.73 1.76 -9.85
C THR A 54 -5.49 2.72 -11.02
N ALA A 55 -6.55 3.31 -11.58
CA ALA A 55 -6.48 4.32 -12.63
C ALA A 55 -5.80 5.63 -12.20
N ASN A 56 -5.74 5.91 -10.89
CA ASN A 56 -5.09 7.09 -10.32
C ASN A 56 -3.64 6.84 -9.90
N LEU A 57 -3.12 5.62 -10.11
CA LEU A 57 -1.75 5.27 -9.76
C LEU A 57 -0.77 5.68 -10.87
N PRO A 58 0.46 6.10 -10.53
CA PRO A 58 1.06 6.11 -9.19
C PRO A 58 0.62 7.30 -8.32
N GLN A 59 0.34 7.06 -7.03
CA GLN A 59 -0.11 8.09 -6.10
C GLN A 59 0.52 7.95 -4.71
N THR A 60 0.93 9.07 -4.11
CA THR A 60 1.39 9.11 -2.71
C THR A 60 0.23 9.38 -1.77
N VAL A 61 0.07 8.53 -0.77
CA VAL A 61 -1.01 8.59 0.23
C VAL A 61 -0.46 8.39 1.64
N GLU A 62 -1.29 8.68 2.64
CA GLU A 62 -0.98 8.36 4.03
C GLU A 62 -1.49 6.96 4.39
N ALA A 63 -0.63 6.16 5.01
CA ALA A 63 -0.95 4.85 5.55
C ALA A 63 -0.55 4.73 7.02
N LYS A 64 -1.32 3.99 7.83
CA LYS A 64 -0.95 3.64 9.20
C LYS A 64 -0.39 2.22 9.22
N ARG A 65 0.82 2.03 9.74
CA ARG A 65 1.38 0.68 9.93
C ARG A 65 0.75 0.04 11.17
N LEU A 66 0.25 -1.18 11.04
CA LEU A 66 -0.39 -1.94 12.11
C LEU A 66 0.54 -2.97 12.75
N ALA A 67 1.41 -3.59 11.96
CA ALA A 67 2.42 -4.57 12.37
C ALA A 67 3.72 -4.38 11.57
#